data_AF-A0A183KRF9-F1
#
_entry.id   AF-A0A183KRF9-F1
#
_cell.length_a   1.000
_cell.length_b   1.000
_cell.length_c   1.000
_cell.angle_alpha   90.00
_cell.angle_beta   90.00
_cell.angle_gamma   90.00
#
_symmetry.space_group_name_H-M   'P 1'
#
loop_
_entity.id
_entity.type
_entity.pdbx_description
1 polymer ?
#
loop_
_entity_poly.entity_id
_entity_poly.type
_entity_poly.pdbx_seq_one_letter_code
_entity_poly.pdbx_strand_id
1 'polypeptide(L)'
;MSFVPNFPPSLLQRIKSDDAGDEKKRSKDDYRKMKELEEARKLAVMPAMKDEEGRDINPHIPQYIMQAPWYYGALHPTLRHQRIQDEKKREDTSGKMKGSNALNVWYKRGLPQIKQKVTFYRDGACENCGSISHKRKDCLERPRKVGAKYTGLDIAGDECQQVTLDLDYEGKRDRWNGYDPSEHKRIFEEYQRLEEARKIAKAKKLEEKLAKATEGSGGQVSIVFSVDILIIKRVN
;
A
#
# COMPACT_ATOMS: atom_id res chain seq x y z
N MET A 1 32.70 17.79 13.52
CA MET A 1 31.45 17.36 14.15
C MET A 1 31.72 17.03 15.60
N SER A 2 31.86 18.03 16.45
CA SER A 2 31.90 17.81 17.88
C SER A 2 30.51 18.03 18.46
N PHE A 3 30.01 17.04 19.17
CA PHE A 3 28.73 17.16 19.84
C PHE A 3 28.90 17.98 21.10
N VAL A 4 27.95 18.90 21.32
CA VAL A 4 27.87 19.71 22.52
C VAL A 4 26.47 19.50 23.07
N PRO A 5 26.34 18.92 24.28
CA PRO A 5 25.05 18.82 24.93
C PRO A 5 24.44 20.21 25.10
N ASN A 6 23.19 20.37 24.68
CA ASN A 6 22.43 21.61 24.85
C ASN A 6 21.55 21.46 26.10
N PHE A 7 21.87 22.19 27.16
CA PHE A 7 21.13 22.13 28.42
C PHE A 7 20.11 23.27 28.49
N PRO A 8 18.95 23.07 29.17
CA PRO A 8 17.99 24.14 29.38
C PRO A 8 18.61 25.27 30.21
N PRO A 9 18.24 26.54 29.96
CA PRO A 9 18.79 27.70 30.68
C PRO A 9 18.62 27.60 32.20
N SER A 10 17.55 26.96 32.67
CA SER A 10 17.28 26.73 34.10
C SER A 10 18.28 25.78 34.77
N LEU A 11 18.73 24.73 34.06
CA LEU A 11 19.78 23.84 34.57
C LEU A 11 21.13 24.53 34.52
N LEU A 12 21.44 25.27 33.46
CA LEU A 12 22.66 26.06 33.38
C LEU A 12 22.75 27.08 34.52
N GLN A 13 21.64 27.71 34.89
CA GLN A 13 21.57 28.66 36.00
C GLN A 13 21.74 27.99 37.37
N ARG A 14 21.24 26.76 37.56
CA ARG A 14 21.44 25.98 38.78
C ARG A 14 22.87 25.46 38.92
N ILE A 15 23.43 24.91 37.83
CA ILE A 15 24.82 24.47 37.79
C ILE A 15 25.76 25.64 38.11
N LYS A 16 25.43 26.83 37.60
CA LYS A 16 26.16 28.07 37.89
C LYS A 16 26.03 28.56 39.34
N SER A 17 24.95 28.23 40.05
CA SER A 17 24.79 28.61 41.46
C SER A 17 25.48 27.64 42.42
N ASP A 18 25.63 26.37 42.02
CA ASP A 18 26.13 25.30 42.89
C ASP A 18 27.66 25.11 42.80
N ASP A 19 28.32 25.60 41.74
CA ASP A 19 29.76 25.46 41.51
C ASP A 19 30.50 26.81 41.59
N ALA A 20 31.13 27.09 42.73
CA ALA A 20 31.98 28.26 42.96
C ALA A 20 33.43 28.04 42.45
N GLY A 21 33.63 27.23 41.41
CA GLY A 21 34.94 26.81 40.91
C GLY A 21 35.04 26.81 39.39
N ASP A 22 35.57 27.91 38.82
CA ASP A 22 36.22 27.96 37.51
C ASP A 22 35.41 27.38 36.32
N GLU A 23 34.32 28.05 35.94
CA GLU A 23 33.74 27.95 34.60
C GLU A 23 34.82 28.33 33.57
N LYS A 24 35.65 27.38 33.13
CA LYS A 24 36.52 27.57 31.97
C LYS A 24 35.63 27.77 30.74
N LYS A 25 35.29 29.02 30.47
CA LYS A 25 34.84 29.47 29.14
C LYS A 25 35.78 28.81 28.15
N ARG A 26 35.24 27.95 27.28
CA ARG A 26 36.02 27.18 26.31
C ARG A 26 37.09 28.08 25.69
N SER A 27 38.34 27.68 25.82
CA SER A 27 39.45 28.51 25.34
C SER A 27 39.32 28.67 23.83
N LYS A 28 39.84 29.77 23.28
CA LYS A 28 39.93 29.99 21.82
C LYS A 28 40.60 28.80 21.11
N ASP A 29 41.52 28.12 21.80
CA ASP A 29 42.19 26.93 21.30
C ASP A 29 41.29 25.70 21.25
N ASP A 30 40.31 25.58 22.15
CA ASP A 30 39.32 24.49 22.11
C ASP A 30 38.39 24.66 20.90
N TYR A 31 37.99 25.90 20.58
CA TYR A 31 37.20 26.17 19.37
C TYR A 31 37.97 25.84 18.09
N ARG A 32 39.27 26.16 18.04
CA ARG A 32 40.14 25.79 16.91
C ARG A 32 40.25 24.28 16.75
N LYS A 33 40.55 23.56 17.83
CA LYS A 33 40.63 22.09 17.84
C LYS A 33 39.31 21.44 17.40
N MET A 34 38.17 21.95 17.87
CA MET A 34 36.87 21.41 17.49
C MET A 34 36.56 21.59 16.01
N LYS A 35 37.00 22.71 15.42
CA LYS A 35 36.87 22.99 13.98
C LYS A 35 37.82 22.14 13.13
N GLU A 36 39.06 21.97 13.56
CA GLU A 36 40.04 21.11 12.87
C GLU A 36 39.62 19.64 12.89
N LEU A 37 39.08 19.15 14.02
CA LEU A 37 38.49 17.82 14.13
C LEU A 37 37.26 17.65 13.23
N GLU A 38 36.53 18.72 12.96
CA GLU A 38 35.41 18.71 12.02
C GLU A 38 35.86 18.60 10.58
N GLU A 39 36.85 19.40 10.20
CA GLU A 39 37.43 19.38 8.85
C GLU A 39 38.12 18.03 8.59
N ALA A 40 38.85 17.48 9.55
CA ALA A 40 39.47 16.16 9.44
C ALA A 40 38.45 15.02 9.29
N ARG A 41 37.31 15.09 10.01
CA ARG A 41 36.20 14.12 9.84
C ARG A 41 35.51 14.28 8.49
N LYS A 42 35.34 15.52 8.01
CA LYS A 42 34.76 15.81 6.70
C LYS A 42 35.66 15.33 5.55
N LEU A 43 36.97 15.31 5.77
CA LEU A 43 37.97 14.77 4.84
C LEU A 43 38.21 13.27 5.01
N ALA A 44 37.42 12.57 5.82
CA ALA A 44 37.54 11.14 6.12
C ALA A 44 38.89 10.70 6.75
N VAL A 45 39.67 11.64 7.29
CA VAL A 45 40.95 11.37 7.98
C VAL A 45 40.71 10.84 9.40
N MET A 46 39.58 11.19 10.01
CA MET A 46 39.19 10.77 11.36
C MET A 46 37.89 9.95 11.34
N PRO A 47 37.74 8.97 12.25
CA PRO A 47 36.54 8.14 12.32
C PRO A 47 35.29 8.97 12.61
N ALA A 48 34.17 8.49 12.06
CA ALA A 48 32.86 9.06 12.28
C ALA A 48 32.44 8.94 13.77
N MET A 49 31.58 9.85 14.18
CA MET A 49 31.01 9.83 15.52
C MET A 49 29.90 8.78 15.56
N LYS A 50 29.89 7.90 16.57
CA LYS A 50 28.84 6.90 16.75
C LYS A 50 27.69 7.43 17.60
N ASP A 51 26.46 7.11 17.21
CA ASP A 51 25.26 7.36 18.01
C ASP A 51 25.11 6.34 19.16
N GLU A 52 24.14 6.57 20.04
CA GLU A 52 23.77 5.66 21.15
C GLU A 52 23.40 4.25 20.67
N GLU A 53 22.95 4.11 19.41
CA GLU A 53 22.55 2.85 18.77
C GLU A 53 23.71 2.22 17.96
N GLY A 54 24.93 2.77 18.08
CA GLY A 54 26.14 2.26 17.43
C GLY A 54 26.25 2.56 15.93
N ARG A 55 25.35 3.37 15.36
CA ARG A 55 25.39 3.82 13.97
C ARG A 55 26.28 5.04 13.82
N ASP A 56 27.01 5.07 12.71
CA ASP A 56 27.87 6.19 12.38
C ASP A 56 27.04 7.41 11.93
N ILE A 57 27.29 8.56 12.57
CA ILE A 57 26.72 9.85 12.19
C ILE A 57 27.57 10.42 11.06
N ASN A 58 26.92 10.69 9.93
CA ASN A 58 27.58 11.23 8.75
C ASN A 58 28.27 12.59 9.06
N PRO A 59 29.60 12.72 8.87
CA PRO A 59 30.36 13.95 9.12
C PRO A 59 29.96 15.16 8.28
N HIS A 60 29.11 15.01 7.27
CA HIS A 60 28.64 16.09 6.40
C HIS A 60 27.28 16.69 6.85
N ILE A 61 26.63 16.13 7.88
CA ILE A 61 25.37 16.68 8.42
C ILE A 61 25.65 18.02 9.12
N PRO A 62 25.08 19.15 8.69
CA PRO A 62 25.30 20.43 9.33
C PRO A 62 25.07 20.40 10.85
N GLN A 63 25.87 21.18 11.58
CA GLN A 63 25.85 21.21 13.05
C GLN A 63 24.44 21.43 13.64
N TYR A 64 23.62 22.30 13.05
CA TYR A 64 22.27 22.60 13.53
C TYR A 64 21.27 21.44 13.38
N ILE A 65 21.51 20.50 12.45
CA ILE A 65 20.69 19.29 12.29
C ILE A 65 21.15 18.22 13.28
N MET A 66 22.47 18.09 13.46
CA MET A 66 23.10 17.11 14.35
C MET A 66 22.85 17.40 15.84
N GLN A 67 22.88 18.68 16.24
CA GLN A 67 22.68 19.05 17.65
C GLN A 67 21.22 18.86 18.06
N ALA A 68 20.99 18.01 19.07
CA ALA A 68 19.68 17.84 19.67
C ALA A 68 19.30 19.11 20.46
N PRO A 69 18.06 19.64 20.31
CA PRO A 69 17.58 20.75 21.12
C PRO A 69 17.51 20.40 22.61
N TRP A 70 17.61 21.42 23.47
CA TRP A 70 17.64 21.23 24.94
C TRP A 70 16.43 20.50 25.51
N TYR A 71 15.25 20.65 24.90
CA TYR A 71 14.02 19.98 25.34
C TYR A 71 13.98 18.49 24.98
N TYR A 72 14.90 18.02 24.13
CA TYR A 72 15.01 16.62 23.76
C TYR A 72 15.81 15.81 24.79
N GLY A 73 16.66 16.46 25.60
CA GLY A 73 17.38 15.82 26.70
C GLY A 73 18.48 14.84 26.29
N ALA A 74 18.98 14.90 25.05
CA ALA A 74 20.06 14.02 24.60
C ALA A 74 21.42 14.42 25.21
N LEU A 75 22.04 13.46 25.89
CA LEU A 75 23.38 13.58 26.47
C LEU A 75 24.48 13.10 25.50
N HIS A 76 24.10 12.28 24.52
CA HIS A 76 25.01 11.73 23.52
C HIS A 76 24.67 12.26 22.12
N PRO A 77 25.64 12.21 21.19
CA PRO A 77 25.37 12.51 19.78
C PRO A 77 24.28 11.58 19.25
N THR A 78 23.16 12.16 18.83
CA THR A 78 22.01 11.39 18.36
C THR A 78 21.32 12.11 17.22
N LEU A 79 20.73 11.34 16.31
CA LEU A 79 19.84 11.84 15.25
C LEU A 79 18.39 11.39 15.48
N ARG A 80 18.07 10.91 16.69
CA ARG A 80 16.72 10.44 17.05
C ARG A 80 15.70 11.58 17.07
N HIS A 81 16.09 12.81 17.35
CA HIS A 81 15.20 13.98 17.29
C HIS A 81 14.74 14.33 15.88
N GLN A 82 15.47 13.89 14.85
CA GLN A 82 15.09 14.08 13.44
C GLN A 82 14.16 12.98 12.91
N ARG A 83 13.97 11.89 13.67
CA ARG A 83 13.02 10.83 13.29
C ARG A 83 11.60 11.27 13.60
N ILE A 84 10.63 10.64 12.93
CA ILE A 84 9.20 10.82 13.24
C ILE A 84 8.99 10.46 14.72
N GLN A 85 8.54 11.43 15.50
CA GLN A 85 8.33 11.28 16.95
C GLN A 85 7.07 10.47 17.27
N ASP A 86 6.02 10.62 16.44
CA ASP A 86 4.80 9.83 16.56
C ASP A 86 5.08 8.37 16.22
N GLU A 87 5.15 7.51 17.23
CA GLU A 87 5.42 6.07 17.06
C GLU A 87 4.42 5.42 16.10
N LYS A 88 3.14 5.77 16.21
CA LYS A 88 2.09 5.27 15.31
C LYS A 88 2.35 5.63 13.84
N LYS A 89 2.64 6.91 13.55
CA LYS A 89 2.95 7.36 12.19
C LYS A 89 4.25 6.75 11.67
N ARG A 90 5.20 6.50 12.57
CA ARG A 90 6.47 5.84 12.25
C ARG A 90 6.26 4.39 11.87
N GLU A 91 5.40 3.67 12.59
CA GLU A 91 4.99 2.32 12.23
C GLU A 91 4.27 2.30 10.89
N ASP A 92 3.30 3.21 10.68
CA ASP A 92 2.56 3.37 9.43
C ASP A 92 3.48 3.63 8.23
N THR A 93 4.45 4.54 8.36
CA THR A 93 5.40 4.91 7.28
C THR A 93 6.54 3.92 7.08
N SER A 94 6.92 3.16 8.12
CA SER A 94 8.04 2.21 8.04
C SER A 94 7.78 1.00 7.14
N GLY A 95 6.56 0.87 6.59
CA GLY A 95 6.17 -0.26 5.73
C GLY A 95 6.18 -1.60 6.46
N LYS A 96 6.42 -1.62 7.79
CA LYS A 96 6.50 -2.83 8.60
C LYS A 96 5.13 -3.42 8.91
N MET A 97 4.05 -2.67 8.62
CA MET A 97 2.71 -3.23 8.50
C MET A 97 2.63 -4.09 7.23
N LYS A 98 3.14 -5.32 7.31
CA LYS A 98 2.80 -6.41 6.40
C LYS A 98 1.28 -6.54 6.38
N GLY A 99 0.66 -6.08 5.29
CA GLY A 99 -0.79 -6.14 5.11
C GLY A 99 -1.48 -5.00 5.84
N SER A 100 -1.43 -3.80 5.27
CA SER A 100 -2.32 -2.71 5.66
C SER A 100 -3.76 -3.22 5.63
N ASN A 101 -4.37 -3.33 6.81
CA ASN A 101 -5.83 -3.38 6.91
C ASN A 101 -6.45 -2.18 6.17
N ALA A 102 -5.72 -1.06 5.97
CA ALA A 102 -6.18 0.07 5.18
C ALA A 102 -6.42 -0.21 3.67
N LEU A 103 -5.69 -1.12 3.02
CA LEU A 103 -5.91 -1.45 1.60
C LEU A 103 -7.06 -2.46 1.40
N ASN A 104 -7.20 -3.42 2.31
CA ASN A 104 -8.21 -4.49 2.19
C ASN A 104 -9.55 -4.13 2.85
N VAL A 105 -9.64 -3.02 3.57
CA VAL A 105 -10.88 -2.58 4.22
C VAL A 105 -11.51 -1.47 3.38
N TRP A 106 -12.65 -1.81 2.78
CA TRP A 106 -13.51 -0.87 2.08
C TRP A 106 -14.94 -0.95 2.59
N TYR A 107 -15.78 0.00 2.19
CA TYR A 107 -17.19 0.01 2.53
C TYR A 107 -17.87 -1.29 2.11
N LYS A 108 -18.77 -1.78 2.96
CA LYS A 108 -19.54 -2.99 2.70
C LYS A 108 -20.61 -2.68 1.66
N ARG A 109 -20.46 -3.21 0.44
CA ARG A 109 -21.41 -3.01 -0.67
C ARG A 109 -22.21 -4.29 -0.92
N GLY A 110 -23.49 -4.14 -1.23
CA GLY A 110 -24.35 -5.25 -1.69
C GLY A 110 -24.62 -6.38 -0.69
N LEU A 111 -24.17 -6.26 0.57
CA LEU A 111 -24.40 -7.27 1.60
C LEU A 111 -25.78 -7.05 2.26
N PRO A 112 -26.75 -7.98 2.12
CA PRO A 112 -27.93 -7.99 2.98
C PRO A 112 -27.48 -8.43 4.38
N GLN A 113 -27.42 -7.50 5.33
CA GLN A 113 -26.71 -7.77 6.58
C GLN A 113 -27.51 -8.59 7.60
N ILE A 114 -28.82 -8.79 7.37
CA ILE A 114 -29.65 -9.62 8.25
C ILE A 114 -30.03 -10.88 7.48
N LYS A 115 -29.59 -12.04 7.99
CA LYS A 115 -29.94 -13.38 7.46
C LYS A 115 -31.46 -13.62 7.39
N GLN A 116 -32.25 -12.81 8.10
CA GLN A 116 -33.70 -12.90 8.16
C GLN A 116 -34.33 -11.55 7.80
N LYS A 117 -35.02 -11.52 6.67
CA LYS A 117 -35.84 -10.40 6.24
C LYS A 117 -37.00 -10.22 7.22
N VAL A 118 -37.20 -8.99 7.66
CA VAL A 118 -38.34 -8.64 8.52
C VAL A 118 -39.60 -8.59 7.68
N THR A 119 -40.68 -9.18 8.17
CA THR A 119 -41.97 -9.26 7.46
C THR A 119 -42.97 -8.19 7.90
N PHE A 120 -42.70 -7.49 9.00
CA PHE A 120 -43.56 -6.43 9.55
C PHE A 120 -42.83 -5.09 9.63
N TYR A 121 -43.60 -4.01 9.53
CA TYR A 121 -43.08 -2.65 9.61
C TYR A 121 -42.65 -2.33 11.06
N ARG A 122 -41.49 -1.69 11.22
CA ARG A 122 -40.95 -1.26 12.51
C ARG A 122 -41.09 0.24 12.67
N ASP A 123 -41.35 0.71 13.88
CA ASP A 123 -41.40 2.13 14.18
C ASP A 123 -40.03 2.78 13.96
N GLY A 124 -40.04 3.96 13.33
CA GLY A 124 -38.80 4.66 12.94
C GLY A 124 -38.18 4.18 11.63
N ALA A 125 -38.73 3.15 10.98
CA ALA A 125 -38.30 2.73 9.65
C ALA A 125 -38.75 3.72 8.55
N CYS A 126 -38.15 3.58 7.37
CA CYS A 126 -38.50 4.31 6.17
C CYS A 126 -39.95 4.02 5.77
N GLU A 127 -40.77 5.07 5.62
CA GLU A 127 -42.19 4.91 5.30
C GLU A 127 -42.44 4.28 3.92
N ASN A 128 -41.46 4.37 3.00
CA ASN A 128 -41.56 3.84 1.64
C ASN A 128 -41.25 2.34 1.57
N CYS A 129 -40.03 1.95 1.95
CA CYS A 129 -39.52 0.58 1.81
C CYS A 129 -39.52 -0.23 3.12
N GLY A 130 -39.59 0.41 4.27
CA GLY A 130 -39.61 -0.26 5.57
C GLY A 130 -38.24 -0.64 6.18
N SER A 131 -37.11 -0.20 5.60
CA SER A 131 -35.80 -0.37 6.24
C SER A 131 -35.54 0.68 7.32
N ILE A 132 -34.79 0.34 8.37
CA ILE A 132 -34.44 1.28 9.46
C ILE A 132 -33.18 2.11 9.17
N SER A 133 -32.42 1.74 8.14
CA SER A 133 -31.11 2.33 7.85
C SER A 133 -31.17 3.77 7.34
N HIS A 134 -32.27 4.18 6.71
CA HIS A 134 -32.41 5.49 6.07
C HIS A 134 -33.82 6.07 6.22
N LYS A 135 -33.95 7.36 5.90
CA LYS A 135 -35.23 8.08 5.90
C LYS A 135 -35.90 7.99 4.53
N ARG A 136 -37.21 8.28 4.45
CA ARG A 136 -37.99 8.29 3.20
C ARG A 136 -37.36 9.11 2.06
N LYS A 137 -36.72 10.24 2.37
CA LYS A 137 -36.12 11.14 1.37
C LYS A 137 -34.88 10.54 0.72
N ASP A 138 -34.13 9.73 1.46
CA ASP A 138 -32.88 9.12 1.04
C ASP A 138 -33.08 7.65 0.60
N CYS A 139 -34.35 7.29 0.33
CA CYS A 139 -34.72 5.93 -0.03
C CYS A 139 -34.29 5.62 -1.47
N LEU A 140 -33.55 4.52 -1.63
CA LEU A 140 -33.09 4.03 -2.93
C LEU A 140 -34.17 3.27 -3.71
N GLU A 141 -35.23 2.84 -3.03
CA GLU A 141 -36.37 2.18 -3.64
C GLU A 141 -37.29 3.17 -4.33
N ARG A 142 -37.93 2.72 -5.41
CA ARG A 142 -38.89 3.54 -6.15
C ARG A 142 -39.98 4.07 -5.19
N PRO A 143 -40.29 5.39 -5.21
CA PRO A 143 -41.36 5.94 -4.37
C PRO A 143 -42.70 5.27 -4.67
N ARG A 144 -43.29 4.63 -3.66
CA ARG A 144 -44.58 3.95 -3.75
C ARG A 144 -45.72 4.93 -3.50
N LYS A 145 -46.87 4.70 -4.15
CA LYS A 145 -48.11 5.47 -3.90
C LYS A 145 -48.64 5.23 -2.48
N VAL A 146 -48.62 3.98 -2.05
CA VAL A 146 -48.89 3.57 -0.66
C VAL A 146 -47.63 2.90 -0.14
N GLY A 147 -46.99 3.53 0.85
CA GLY A 147 -45.73 3.07 1.41
C GLY A 147 -45.87 1.85 2.33
N ALA A 148 -44.76 1.17 2.58
CA ALA A 148 -44.68 0.00 3.45
C ALA A 148 -45.21 0.25 4.88
N LYS A 149 -45.21 1.51 5.35
CA LYS A 149 -45.81 1.90 6.64
C LYS A 149 -47.29 1.52 6.77
N TYR A 150 -48.05 1.62 5.69
CA TYR A 150 -49.50 1.40 5.70
C TYR A 150 -49.89 0.01 5.15
N THR A 151 -49.11 -0.53 4.22
CA THR A 151 -49.39 -1.85 3.63
C THR A 151 -48.73 -2.99 4.37
N GLY A 152 -47.56 -2.78 4.99
CA GLY A 152 -46.75 -3.85 5.58
C GLY A 152 -46.20 -4.85 4.55
N LEU A 153 -46.34 -4.57 3.25
CA LEU A 153 -45.94 -5.47 2.16
C LEU A 153 -44.58 -5.05 1.57
N ASP A 154 -43.83 -6.04 1.11
CA ASP A 154 -42.53 -5.87 0.43
C ASP A 154 -41.54 -4.99 1.19
N ILE A 155 -41.24 -5.38 2.43
CA ILE A 155 -40.27 -4.69 3.30
C ILE A 155 -38.85 -4.92 2.81
N ALA A 156 -38.06 -3.87 2.63
CA ALA A 156 -36.65 -3.98 2.28
C ALA A 156 -35.82 -4.48 3.47
N GLY A 157 -34.74 -5.21 3.19
CA GLY A 157 -33.78 -5.58 4.23
C GLY A 157 -33.03 -4.36 4.75
N ASP A 158 -32.63 -4.39 6.02
CA ASP A 158 -31.82 -3.31 6.61
C ASP A 158 -30.41 -3.30 6.01
N GLU A 159 -29.92 -2.10 5.68
CA GLU A 159 -28.57 -1.91 5.14
C GLU A 159 -27.52 -2.08 6.24
N CYS A 160 -26.31 -2.41 5.81
CA CYS A 160 -25.20 -2.56 6.72
C CYS A 160 -24.70 -1.22 7.26
N GLN A 161 -24.44 -1.15 8.57
CA GLN A 161 -23.75 0.00 9.15
C GLN A 161 -22.34 0.08 8.57
N GLN A 162 -22.06 1.21 7.92
CA GLN A 162 -20.76 1.47 7.31
C GLN A 162 -19.74 1.85 8.39
N VAL A 163 -18.50 1.40 8.20
CA VAL A 163 -17.38 1.75 9.08
C VAL A 163 -16.84 3.11 8.65
N THR A 164 -16.45 3.95 9.61
CA THR A 164 -15.72 5.19 9.33
C THR A 164 -14.29 4.85 8.94
N LEU A 165 -13.91 5.16 7.70
CA LEU A 165 -12.57 4.87 7.16
C LEU A 165 -11.71 6.13 7.13
N ASP A 166 -10.64 6.13 7.94
CA ASP A 166 -9.62 7.18 7.94
C ASP A 166 -8.49 6.81 6.97
N LEU A 167 -8.69 7.15 5.70
CA LEU A 167 -7.74 6.90 4.61
C LEU A 167 -6.96 8.15 4.23
N ASP A 168 -5.74 7.94 3.72
CA ASP A 168 -4.89 8.99 3.15
C ASP A 168 -5.47 9.55 1.84
N TYR A 169 -4.84 10.62 1.32
CA TYR A 169 -5.26 11.28 0.07
C TYR A 169 -5.34 10.31 -1.12
N GLU A 170 -4.34 9.45 -1.25
CA GLU A 170 -4.24 8.43 -2.30
C GLU A 170 -5.24 7.30 -2.05
N GLY A 171 -5.31 6.79 -0.81
CA GLY A 171 -6.26 5.74 -0.44
C GLY A 171 -7.71 6.12 -0.71
N LYS A 172 -8.11 7.38 -0.48
CA LYS A 172 -9.46 7.86 -0.82
C LYS A 172 -9.75 7.91 -2.32
N ARG A 173 -8.72 8.04 -3.15
CA ARG A 173 -8.82 8.23 -4.61
C ARG A 173 -8.41 6.99 -5.40
N ASP A 174 -8.00 5.93 -4.72
CA ASP A 174 -7.66 4.69 -5.39
C ASP A 174 -8.88 4.18 -6.17
N ARG A 175 -8.68 4.06 -7.48
CA ARG A 175 -9.69 3.60 -8.43
C ARG A 175 -10.09 2.16 -8.17
N TRP A 176 -9.19 1.37 -7.58
CA TRP A 176 -9.37 -0.06 -7.34
C TRP A 176 -9.84 -0.38 -5.91
N ASN A 177 -10.35 0.62 -5.19
CA ASN A 177 -10.92 0.42 -3.86
C ASN A 177 -12.10 -0.57 -3.87
N GLY A 178 -11.98 -1.64 -3.08
CA GLY A 178 -12.98 -2.70 -2.99
C GLY A 178 -12.96 -3.70 -4.15
N TYR A 179 -11.87 -3.75 -4.92
CA TYR A 179 -11.66 -4.76 -5.95
C TYR A 179 -11.58 -6.17 -5.32
N ASP A 180 -12.37 -7.12 -5.83
CA ASP A 180 -12.25 -8.54 -5.45
C ASP A 180 -11.20 -9.22 -6.35
N PRO A 181 -10.08 -9.72 -5.79
CA PRO A 181 -9.06 -10.42 -6.56
C PRO A 181 -9.60 -11.62 -7.37
N SER A 182 -10.74 -12.19 -6.97
CA SER A 182 -11.40 -13.28 -7.69
C SER A 182 -11.93 -12.86 -9.06
N GLU A 183 -12.30 -11.59 -9.26
CA GLU A 183 -12.78 -11.09 -10.54
C GLU A 183 -11.69 -11.12 -11.62
N HIS A 184 -10.42 -11.03 -11.22
CA HIS A 184 -9.29 -11.14 -12.15
C HIS A 184 -9.24 -12.49 -12.88
N LYS A 185 -9.86 -13.54 -12.32
CA LYS A 185 -9.97 -14.85 -12.98
C LYS A 185 -10.74 -14.77 -14.30
N ARG A 186 -11.76 -13.90 -14.40
CA ARG A 186 -12.53 -13.69 -15.64
C ARG A 186 -11.66 -13.21 -16.79
N ILE A 187 -10.72 -12.32 -16.49
CA ILE A 187 -9.75 -11.80 -17.46
C ILE A 187 -8.85 -12.95 -17.93
N PHE A 188 -8.32 -13.76 -17.01
CA PHE A 188 -7.53 -14.93 -17.39
C PHE A 188 -8.29 -15.89 -18.31
N GLU A 189 -9.54 -16.20 -18.00
CA GLU A 189 -10.39 -17.07 -18.84
C GLU A 189 -10.63 -16.47 -20.23
N GLU A 190 -10.85 -15.16 -20.32
CA GLU A 190 -11.03 -14.46 -21.61
C GLU A 190 -9.77 -14.56 -22.48
N TYR A 191 -8.59 -14.29 -21.89
CA TYR A 191 -7.31 -14.44 -22.59
C TYR A 191 -7.05 -15.88 -23.01
N GLN A 192 -7.41 -16.85 -22.18
CA GLN A 192 -7.27 -18.27 -22.51
C GLN A 192 -8.12 -18.63 -23.74
N ARG A 193 -9.40 -18.20 -23.77
CA ARG A 193 -10.28 -18.40 -24.94
C ARG A 193 -9.75 -17.73 -26.20
N LEU A 194 -9.19 -16.52 -26.08
CA LEU A 194 -8.59 -15.80 -27.21
C LEU A 194 -7.36 -16.54 -27.77
N GLU A 195 -6.50 -17.07 -26.90
CA GLU A 195 -5.33 -17.84 -27.32
C GLU A 195 -5.73 -19.18 -27.96
N GLU A 196 -6.75 -19.86 -27.45
CA GLU A 196 -7.31 -21.07 -28.08
C GLU A 196 -7.87 -20.77 -29.48
N ALA A 197 -8.68 -19.71 -29.62
CA ALA A 197 -9.18 -19.27 -30.92
C ALA A 197 -8.04 -18.90 -31.89
N ARG A 198 -6.99 -18.23 -31.39
CA ARG A 198 -5.80 -17.88 -32.18
C ARG A 198 -5.04 -19.12 -32.65
N LYS A 199 -4.93 -20.17 -31.83
CA LYS A 199 -4.32 -21.45 -32.22
C LYS A 199 -5.13 -22.13 -33.32
N ILE A 200 -6.45 -22.20 -33.18
CA ILE A 200 -7.34 -22.79 -34.20
C ILE A 200 -7.24 -22.01 -35.52
N ALA A 201 -7.26 -20.67 -35.47
CA ALA A 201 -7.14 -19.84 -36.67
C ALA A 201 -5.78 -20.01 -37.37
N LYS A 202 -4.69 -20.17 -36.60
CA LYS A 202 -3.36 -20.47 -37.14
C LYS A 202 -3.30 -21.87 -37.77
N ALA A 203 -3.89 -22.89 -37.13
CA ALA A 203 -3.97 -24.25 -37.66
C ALA A 203 -4.74 -24.28 -38.99
N LYS A 204 -5.93 -23.69 -39.05
CA LYS A 204 -6.72 -23.56 -40.29
C LYS A 204 -5.93 -22.88 -41.43
N LYS A 205 -5.23 -21.78 -41.12
CA LYS A 205 -4.37 -21.10 -42.11
C LYS A 205 -3.20 -21.96 -42.60
N LEU A 206 -2.64 -22.82 -41.74
CA LEU A 206 -1.59 -23.75 -42.13
C LEU A 206 -2.15 -24.88 -43.01
N GLU A 207 -3.31 -25.43 -42.66
CA GLU A 207 -4.02 -26.43 -43.48
C GLU A 207 -4.37 -25.89 -44.87
N GLU A 208 -4.91 -24.67 -44.97
CA GLU A 208 -5.20 -24.02 -46.25
C GLU A 208 -3.94 -23.82 -47.10
N LYS A 209 -2.80 -23.48 -46.47
CA LYS A 209 -1.51 -23.34 -47.18
C LYS A 209 -1.00 -24.70 -47.68
N LEU A 210 -1.13 -25.74 -46.87
CA LEU A 210 -0.74 -27.11 -47.26
C LEU A 210 -1.63 -27.63 -48.40
N ALA A 211 -2.95 -27.42 -48.34
CA ALA A 211 -3.88 -27.80 -49.40
C ALA A 211 -3.56 -27.09 -50.73
N LYS A 212 -3.30 -25.78 -50.70
CA LYS A 212 -2.85 -25.02 -51.89
C LYS A 212 -1.52 -25.52 -52.44
N ALA A 213 -0.58 -25.91 -51.57
CA ALA A 213 0.70 -26.48 -52.00
C ALA A 213 0.52 -27.84 -52.69
N THR A 214 -0.41 -28.68 -52.23
CA THR A 214 -0.72 -29.97 -52.85
C THR A 214 -1.46 -29.85 -54.19
N GLU A 215 -2.32 -28.84 -54.36
CA GLU A 215 -3.01 -28.57 -55.62
C GLU A 215 -2.05 -27.95 -56.67
N GLY A 216 -1.10 -27.12 -56.25
CA GLY A 216 -0.04 -26.57 -57.10
C GLY A 216 1.02 -27.60 -57.53
N SER A 217 1.14 -28.73 -56.83
CA SER A 217 2.00 -29.86 -57.21
C SER A 217 1.26 -30.95 -58.00
N GLY A 218 0.06 -30.66 -58.51
CA GLY A 218 -0.75 -31.56 -59.35
C GLY A 218 -0.19 -31.81 -60.77
N GLY A 219 1.12 -31.98 -60.91
CA GLY A 219 1.78 -32.29 -62.18
C GLY A 219 2.93 -33.29 -62.10
N GLN A 220 3.57 -33.48 -60.94
CA GLN A 220 4.61 -34.48 -60.71
C GLN A 220 4.52 -34.90 -59.24
N VAL A 221 4.75 -36.17 -58.92
CA VAL A 221 4.70 -36.77 -57.57
C VAL A 221 3.34 -37.36 -57.15
N SER A 222 2.69 -38.11 -58.04
CA SER A 222 1.67 -39.12 -57.64
C SER A 222 2.20 -40.56 -57.60
N ILE A 223 3.51 -40.78 -57.79
CA ILE A 223 4.08 -42.14 -57.96
C ILE A 223 4.94 -42.63 -56.77
N VAL A 224 5.43 -41.77 -55.87
CA VAL A 224 6.47 -42.21 -54.90
C VAL A 224 5.98 -42.47 -53.47
N PHE A 225 4.86 -41.91 -53.02
CA PHE A 225 4.43 -42.05 -51.61
C PHE A 225 3.54 -43.27 -51.30
N SER A 226 3.15 -44.08 -52.30
CA SER A 226 2.32 -45.27 -52.06
C SER A 226 3.12 -46.47 -51.50
N VAL A 227 4.45 -46.44 -51.60
CA VAL A 227 5.30 -47.58 -51.18
C VAL A 227 5.74 -47.47 -49.72
N ASP A 228 5.98 -46.26 -49.20
CA ASP A 228 6.55 -46.08 -47.85
C ASP A 228 5.53 -46.20 -46.71
N ILE A 229 4.23 -46.02 -46.99
CA ILE A 229 3.16 -46.25 -45.99
C ILE A 229 2.94 -47.76 -45.75
N LEU A 230 3.35 -48.64 -46.68
CA LEU A 230 3.16 -50.08 -46.53
C LEU A 230 4.20 -50.75 -45.61
N ILE A 231 5.36 -50.11 -45.38
CA ILE A 231 6.45 -50.71 -44.59
C ILE A 231 6.27 -50.43 -43.08
N ILE A 232 5.63 -49.33 -42.69
CA ILE A 232 5.45 -48.98 -41.27
C ILE A 232 4.33 -49.80 -40.58
N LYS A 233 3.40 -50.39 -41.35
CA LYS A 233 2.32 -51.23 -40.79
C LYS A 233 2.69 -52.70 -40.53
N ARG A 234 3.95 -53.11 -40.75
CA ARG A 234 4.39 -54.51 -40.57
C ARG A 234 5.35 -54.74 -39.40
N VAL A 235 5.62 -53.71 -38.60
CA VAL A 235 6.35 -53.82 -37.33
C VAL A 235 5.44 -53.31 -36.21
N ASN A 236 4.46 -54.13 -35.86
CA ASN A 236 3.83 -54.28 -34.55
C ASN A 236 3.21 -55.67 -34.50
#